data_AF-A0A7Y1XNG4-F1
#
_entry.id   AF-A0A7Y1XNG4-F1
#
_cell.length_a   1.000
_cell.length_b   1.000
_cell.length_c   1.000
_cell.angle_alpha   90.00
_cell.angle_beta   90.00
_cell.angle_gamma   90.00
#
_symmetry.space_group_name_H-M   'P 1'
#
loop_
_entity.id
_entity.type
_entity.pdbx_description
1 polymer ?
#
loop_
_entity_poly.entity_id
_entity_poly.type
_entity_poly.pdbx_seq_one_letter_code
_entity_poly.pdbx_strand_id
1 'polypeptide(L)'
;MPRPSDDFIEKAITDAIDAGEFSGLPGEGEPIAGLGDSYDPAWWAKSKIQKERAHDREMAVREDLPGLLRRAFAADTEGEAATRFSAINATLAAAAIPRLDEEALLDKWRRAQRP
;
A
#
# COMPACT_ATOMS: atom_id res chain seq x y z
N MET A 1 -19.11 -6.29 31.02
CA MET A 1 -17.92 -5.42 31.19
C MET A 1 -18.40 -4.05 31.62
N PRO A 2 -18.03 -3.53 32.81
CA PRO A 2 -18.30 -2.14 33.17
C PRO A 2 -17.50 -1.21 32.24
N ARG A 3 -18.08 -0.06 31.84
CA ARG A 3 -17.33 0.97 31.11
C ARG A 3 -16.29 1.60 32.05
N PRO A 4 -15.08 1.93 31.55
CA PRO A 4 -14.12 2.69 32.33
C PRO A 4 -14.72 4.03 32.76
N SER A 5 -14.34 4.50 33.95
CA SER A 5 -14.72 5.83 34.46
C SER A 5 -13.92 6.93 33.77
N ASP A 6 -14.48 8.14 33.73
CA ASP A 6 -13.83 9.30 33.11
C ASP A 6 -12.45 9.59 33.73
N ASP A 7 -12.31 9.48 35.06
CA ASP A 7 -11.04 9.65 35.77
C ASP A 7 -9.94 8.66 35.31
N PHE A 8 -10.34 7.44 34.97
CA PHE A 8 -9.40 6.43 34.47
C PHE A 8 -8.95 6.76 33.04
N ILE A 9 -9.88 7.26 32.21
CA ILE A 9 -9.60 7.66 30.83
C ILE A 9 -8.65 8.86 30.81
N GLU A 10 -8.92 9.89 31.60
CA GLU A 10 -8.07 11.09 31.69
C GLU A 10 -6.65 10.75 32.18
N LYS A 11 -6.54 9.87 33.18
CA LYS A 11 -5.24 9.40 33.65
C LYS A 11 -4.48 8.67 32.53
N ALA A 12 -5.15 7.77 31.81
CA ALA A 12 -4.50 7.02 30.73
C ALA A 12 -4.01 7.92 29.58
N ILE A 13 -4.79 8.95 29.23
CA ILE A 13 -4.37 9.94 28.22
C ILE A 13 -3.14 10.72 28.70
N THR A 14 -3.16 11.20 29.94
CA THR A 14 -2.04 11.97 30.51
C THR A 14 -0.77 11.13 30.57
N ASP A 15 -0.85 9.90 31.08
CA ASP A 15 0.29 8.98 31.16
C ASP A 15 0.89 8.72 29.75
N ALA A 16 0.05 8.56 28.72
CA ALA A 16 0.51 8.35 27.34
C ALA A 16 1.13 9.61 26.70
N ILE A 17 0.64 10.80 27.05
CA ILE A 17 1.26 12.09 26.66
C ILE A 17 2.65 12.21 27.31
N ASP A 18 2.74 11.97 28.63
CA ASP A 18 4.00 12.06 29.38
C ASP A 18 5.05 11.04 28.89
N ALA A 19 4.59 9.86 28.47
CA ALA A 19 5.42 8.84 27.86
C ALA A 19 5.83 9.16 26.41
N GLY A 20 5.28 10.21 25.80
CA GLY A 20 5.57 10.58 24.41
C GLY A 20 4.96 9.62 23.38
N GLU A 21 3.93 8.85 23.73
CA GLU A 21 3.28 7.91 22.79
C GLU A 21 2.62 8.61 21.60
N PHE A 22 2.36 9.91 21.73
CA PHE A 22 1.82 10.76 20.66
C PHE A 22 2.91 11.51 19.87
N SER A 23 4.19 11.36 20.22
CA SER A 23 5.30 11.95 19.47
C SER A 23 5.62 11.12 18.22
N GLY A 24 5.95 11.78 17.12
CA GLY A 24 6.27 11.17 15.83
C GLY A 24 5.08 10.65 15.05
N LEU A 25 3.85 11.05 15.42
CA LEU A 25 2.66 10.58 14.71
C LEU A 25 2.63 11.10 13.26
N PRO A 26 2.06 10.33 12.32
CA PRO A 26 1.92 10.77 10.94
C PRO A 26 1.22 12.14 10.86
N GLY A 27 1.88 13.12 10.26
CA GLY A 27 1.40 14.50 10.16
C GLY A 27 1.88 15.46 11.26
N GLU A 28 2.71 15.01 12.21
CA GLU A 28 3.32 15.91 13.20
C GLU A 28 4.21 16.95 12.50
N GLY A 29 3.93 18.24 12.74
CA GLY A 29 4.67 19.35 12.13
C GLY A 29 4.37 19.58 10.64
N GLU A 30 3.57 18.74 10.01
CA GLU A 30 3.16 18.91 8.61
C GLU A 30 1.95 19.86 8.49
N PRO A 31 1.85 20.65 7.40
CA PRO A 31 0.65 21.44 7.13
C PRO A 31 -0.59 20.55 7.02
N ILE A 32 -1.72 21.01 7.57
CA ILE A 32 -3.00 20.32 7.41
C ILE A 32 -3.38 20.34 5.92
N ALA A 33 -3.49 19.16 5.32
CA ALA A 33 -3.93 19.02 3.93
C ALA A 33 -5.38 19.53 3.77
N GLY A 34 -5.61 20.39 2.77
CA GLY A 34 -6.93 20.99 2.51
C GLY A 34 -7.30 22.15 3.43
N LEU A 35 -6.34 22.72 4.17
CA LEU A 35 -6.58 23.91 4.98
C LEU A 35 -6.90 25.13 4.10
N GLY A 36 -8.11 25.66 4.21
CA GLY A 36 -8.60 26.77 3.38
C GLY A 36 -9.67 26.38 2.35
N ASP A 37 -9.91 25.08 2.16
CA ASP A 37 -11.03 24.58 1.37
C ASP A 37 -12.36 24.77 2.11
N SER A 38 -13.46 24.84 1.36
CA SER A 38 -14.81 24.87 1.95
C SER A 38 -15.05 23.65 2.84
N TYR A 39 -15.53 23.86 4.07
CA TYR A 39 -15.82 22.79 5.02
C TYR A 39 -16.80 21.77 4.42
N ASP A 40 -16.35 20.53 4.28
CA ASP A 40 -17.14 19.40 3.82
C ASP A 40 -17.41 18.44 4.98
N PRO A 41 -18.63 18.36 5.54
CA PRO A 41 -18.92 17.46 6.67
C PRO A 41 -18.68 15.97 6.36
N ALA A 42 -18.61 15.58 5.09
CA ALA A 42 -18.29 14.22 4.65
C ALA A 42 -16.79 13.99 4.38
N TRP A 43 -15.90 14.95 4.70
CA TRP A 43 -14.47 14.86 4.41
C TRP A 43 -13.86 13.55 4.94
N TRP A 44 -14.16 13.19 6.19
CA TRP A 44 -13.61 11.99 6.84
C TRP A 44 -14.08 10.70 6.15
N ALA A 45 -15.35 10.65 5.73
CA ALA A 45 -15.93 9.49 5.07
C ALA A 45 -15.33 9.32 3.66
N LYS A 46 -15.17 10.43 2.92
CA LYS A 46 -14.49 10.44 1.62
C LYS A 46 -13.04 9.98 1.75
N SER A 47 -12.29 10.52 2.72
CA SER A 47 -10.91 10.09 2.99
C SER A 47 -10.85 8.62 3.37
N LYS A 48 -11.78 8.12 4.19
CA LYS A 48 -11.84 6.70 4.55
C LYS A 48 -12.12 5.83 3.34
N ILE A 49 -13.13 6.15 2.53
CA ILE A 49 -13.44 5.42 1.29
C ILE A 49 -12.25 5.41 0.34
N GLN A 50 -11.54 6.53 0.19
CA GLN A 50 -10.34 6.58 -0.65
C GLN A 50 -9.24 5.65 -0.14
N LYS A 51 -8.98 5.64 1.18
CA LYS A 51 -8.02 4.73 1.82
C LYS A 51 -8.41 3.26 1.61
N GLU A 52 -9.68 2.92 1.84
CA GLU A 52 -10.17 1.55 1.62
C GLU A 52 -10.06 1.13 0.15
N ARG A 53 -10.44 2.01 -0.80
CA ARG A 53 -10.29 1.71 -2.24
C ARG A 53 -8.84 1.51 -2.66
N ALA A 54 -7.90 2.25 -2.07
CA ALA A 54 -6.48 2.05 -2.32
C ALA A 54 -6.02 0.69 -1.79
N HIS A 55 -6.46 0.33 -0.59
CA HIS A 55 -6.20 -0.97 0.02
C HIS A 55 -6.79 -2.13 -0.82
N ASP A 56 -8.04 -2.02 -1.25
CA ASP A 56 -8.71 -3.04 -2.08
C ASP A 56 -7.96 -3.27 -3.41
N ARG A 57 -7.49 -2.19 -4.06
CA ARG A 57 -6.70 -2.29 -5.29
C ARG A 57 -5.36 -2.97 -5.06
N GLU A 58 -4.67 -2.62 -3.99
CA GLU A 58 -3.41 -3.26 -3.60
C GLU A 58 -3.62 -4.76 -3.38
N MET A 59 -4.67 -5.14 -2.65
CA MET A 59 -5.00 -6.53 -2.37
C MET A 59 -5.34 -7.32 -3.65
N ALA A 60 -6.14 -6.75 -4.56
CA ALA A 60 -6.46 -7.37 -5.84
C ALA A 60 -5.20 -7.65 -6.67
N VAL A 61 -4.28 -6.68 -6.76
CA VAL A 61 -3.02 -6.87 -7.50
C VAL A 61 -2.15 -7.94 -6.84
N ARG A 62 -2.08 -7.99 -5.50
CA ARG A 62 -1.33 -9.03 -4.79
C ARG A 62 -1.91 -10.43 -5.00
N GLU A 63 -3.23 -10.56 -5.03
CA GLU A 63 -3.92 -11.81 -5.30
C GLU A 63 -3.61 -12.32 -6.72
N ASP A 64 -3.64 -11.43 -7.72
CA ASP A 64 -3.40 -11.77 -9.12
C ASP A 64 -1.91 -11.99 -9.46
N LEU A 65 -0.99 -11.40 -8.67
CA LEU A 65 0.45 -11.36 -8.98
C LEU A 65 1.07 -12.75 -9.24
N PRO A 66 0.82 -13.80 -8.43
CA PRO A 66 1.36 -15.13 -8.71
C PRO A 66 0.91 -15.70 -10.06
N GLY A 67 -0.34 -15.46 -10.44
CA GLY A 67 -0.90 -15.90 -11.72
C GLY A 67 -0.33 -15.12 -12.91
N LEU A 68 -0.10 -13.82 -12.73
CA LEU A 68 0.59 -12.98 -13.71
C LEU A 68 2.04 -13.43 -13.91
N LEU A 69 2.79 -13.65 -12.82
CA LEU A 69 4.17 -14.11 -12.88
C LEU A 69 4.28 -15.50 -13.52
N ARG A 70 3.40 -16.44 -13.18
CA ARG A 70 3.37 -17.77 -13.80
C ARG A 70 3.24 -17.67 -15.33
N ARG A 71 2.35 -16.78 -15.81
CA ARG A 71 2.17 -16.54 -17.25
C ARG A 71 3.39 -15.85 -17.86
N ALA A 72 4.00 -14.88 -17.19
CA ALA A 72 5.23 -14.24 -17.66
C ALA A 72 6.38 -15.25 -17.82
N PHE A 73 6.56 -16.13 -16.84
CA PHE A 73 7.59 -17.17 -16.89
C PHE A 73 7.33 -18.25 -17.96
N ALA A 74 6.05 -18.51 -18.29
CA ALA A 74 5.67 -19.44 -19.36
C ALA A 74 5.70 -18.81 -20.77
N ALA A 75 6.33 -17.65 -20.95
CA ALA A 75 6.54 -17.06 -22.27
C ALA A 75 7.46 -17.92 -23.13
N ASP A 76 7.13 -18.02 -24.43
CA ASP A 76 7.86 -18.83 -25.41
C ASP A 76 9.14 -18.13 -25.87
N THR A 77 9.17 -16.80 -25.76
CA THR A 77 10.30 -15.97 -26.18
C THR A 77 10.69 -14.97 -25.10
N GLU A 78 11.94 -14.54 -25.12
CA GLU A 78 12.44 -13.54 -24.17
C GLU A 78 11.73 -12.19 -24.33
N GLY A 79 11.45 -11.77 -25.57
CA GLY A 79 10.73 -10.53 -25.85
C GLY A 79 9.30 -10.54 -25.29
N GLU A 80 8.64 -11.69 -25.33
CA GLU A 80 7.33 -11.88 -24.71
C GLU A 80 7.42 -11.86 -23.17
N ALA A 81 8.43 -12.52 -22.59
CA ALA A 81 8.68 -12.48 -21.15
C ALA A 81 8.90 -11.04 -20.67
N ALA A 82 9.74 -10.27 -21.36
CA ALA A 82 10.02 -8.85 -21.06
C ALA A 82 8.74 -8.00 -21.14
N THR A 83 7.96 -8.17 -22.21
CA THR A 83 6.67 -7.46 -22.37
C THR A 83 5.73 -7.75 -21.20
N ARG A 84 5.63 -9.02 -20.77
CA ARG A 84 4.78 -9.43 -19.65
C ARG A 84 5.29 -8.91 -18.31
N PHE A 85 6.60 -8.94 -18.03
CA PHE A 85 7.16 -8.37 -16.80
C PHE A 85 6.98 -6.85 -16.71
N SER A 86 7.21 -6.14 -17.82
CA SER A 86 6.94 -4.70 -17.93
C SER A 86 5.46 -4.38 -17.68
N ALA A 87 4.54 -5.17 -18.24
CA ALA A 87 3.10 -5.03 -17.99
C ALA A 87 2.74 -5.27 -16.51
N ILE A 88 3.37 -6.26 -15.85
CA ILE A 88 3.20 -6.49 -14.41
C ILE A 88 3.67 -5.28 -13.61
N ASN A 89 4.82 -4.70 -13.95
CA ASN A 89 5.35 -3.50 -13.30
C ASN A 89 4.43 -2.27 -13.48
N ALA A 90 3.75 -2.14 -14.62
CA ALA A 90 2.74 -1.12 -14.82
C ALA A 90 1.53 -1.32 -13.88
N THR A 91 1.05 -2.56 -13.73
CA THR A 91 -0.03 -2.90 -12.79
C THR A 91 0.36 -2.63 -11.33
N LEU A 92 1.57 -3.01 -10.93
CA LEU A 92 2.09 -2.74 -9.58
C LEU A 92 2.16 -1.23 -9.30
N ALA A 93 2.68 -0.45 -10.26
CA ALA A 93 2.77 1.00 -10.12
C ALA A 93 1.39 1.66 -9.98
N ALA A 94 0.38 1.21 -10.73
CA ALA A 94 -0.98 1.72 -10.63
C ALA A 94 -1.65 1.46 -9.26
N ALA A 95 -1.19 0.44 -8.54
CA ALA A 95 -1.62 0.10 -7.18
C ALA A 95 -0.67 0.62 -6.09
N ALA A 96 0.31 1.49 -6.44
CA ALA A 96 1.34 1.99 -5.53
C ALA A 96 2.18 0.88 -4.86
N ILE A 97 2.29 -0.28 -5.49
CA ILE A 97 3.14 -1.39 -5.03
C ILE A 97 4.55 -1.22 -5.63
N PRO A 98 5.63 -1.47 -4.86
CA PRO A 98 6.99 -1.45 -5.40
C PRO A 98 7.16 -2.33 -6.64
N ARG A 99 7.90 -1.81 -7.62
CA ARG A 99 8.20 -2.52 -8.87
C ARG A 99 9.12 -3.71 -8.62
N LEU A 100 9.00 -4.72 -9.47
CA LEU A 100 9.91 -5.86 -9.52
C LEU A 100 11.14 -5.51 -10.34
N ASP A 101 12.28 -6.09 -9.97
CA ASP A 101 13.50 -6.05 -10.76
C ASP A 101 13.32 -6.91 -12.03
N GLU A 102 13.07 -6.23 -13.15
CA GLU A 102 12.78 -6.87 -14.43
C GLU A 102 13.98 -7.64 -14.99
N GLU A 103 15.19 -7.12 -14.85
CA GLU A 103 16.40 -7.79 -15.35
C GLU A 103 16.67 -9.06 -14.53
N ALA A 104 16.52 -8.99 -13.20
CA ALA A 104 16.66 -10.18 -12.37
C ALA A 104 15.63 -11.27 -12.71
N LEU A 105 14.40 -10.89 -13.08
CA LEU A 105 13.36 -11.82 -13.52
C LEU A 105 13.66 -12.41 -14.90
N LEU A 106 14.15 -11.60 -15.84
CA LEU A 106 14.59 -12.05 -17.16
C LEU A 106 15.76 -13.02 -17.06
N ASP A 107 16.75 -12.73 -16.21
CA ASP A 107 17.85 -13.64 -15.92
C ASP A 107 17.36 -14.98 -15.36
N LYS A 108 16.38 -14.94 -14.46
CA LYS A 108 15.76 -16.15 -13.93
C LYS A 108 15.03 -16.93 -15.02
N TRP A 109 14.34 -16.25 -15.93
CA TRP A 109 13.69 -16.88 -17.09
C TRP A 109 14.72 -17.52 -18.03
N ARG A 110 15.79 -16.80 -18.40
CA ARG A 110 16.89 -17.29 -19.26
C ARG A 110 17.51 -18.58 -18.72
N ARG A 111 17.71 -18.65 -17.39
CA ARG A 111 18.24 -19.85 -16.72
C ARG A 111 17.27 -21.02 -16.77
N ALA A 112 15.96 -20.78 -16.63
CA ALA A 112 14.94 -21.81 -16.69
C ALA A 112 14.76 -22.41 -18.09
N GLN A 113 15.12 -21.67 -19.14
CA GLN A 113 15.04 -22.11 -20.54
C GLN A 113 16.31 -22.83 -21.04
N ARG A 114 17.38 -22.86 -20.23
CA ARG A 114 18.58 -23.63 -20.55
C ARG A 114 18.41 -25.08 -20.05
N PRO A 115 18.60 -26.10 -20.91
CA PRO A 115 18.53 -27.50 -20.52
C PRO A 115 19.66 -27.92 -19.58
#